data_AF-A0A925S4M5-F1
#
_entry.id   AF-A0A925S4M5-F1
#
_cell.length_a   1.000
_cell.length_b   1.000
_cell.length_c   1.000
_cell.angle_alpha   90.00
_cell.angle_beta   90.00
_cell.angle_gamma   90.00
#
_symmetry.space_group_name_H-M   'P 1'
#
loop_
_entity.id
_entity.type
_entity.pdbx_description
1 polymer ?
#
loop_
_entity_poly.entity_id
_entity_poly.type
_entity_poly.pdbx_seq_one_letter_code
_entity_poly.pdbx_strand_id
1 'polypeptide(L)'
;MNARAVVLLWALCGMAHADDAAQREALKQQRTAIEAQHAQREEACRKQFVVTPCLEKVRVDKQEALEGVRIQELALEEAQRRQRAEAQAQRVADKAKEAQARDNTPVAAPKVPKAPQVRAAKVAKPAVPKASAPDRSAAEKRDREAFEARQREIQAHRQAVIKRNEERAARKPPKPLPVTGSGVARP
;
A
#
# COMPACT_ATOMS: atom_id res chain seq x y z
N MET A 1 -14.66 30.18 -21.55
CA MET A 1 -13.74 29.08 -21.20
C MET A 1 -14.35 27.80 -21.73
N ASN A 2 -13.68 27.19 -22.70
CA ASN A 2 -14.30 26.29 -23.68
C ASN A 2 -14.60 24.92 -23.07
N ALA A 3 -15.89 24.58 -22.91
CA ALA A 3 -16.35 23.28 -22.40
C ALA A 3 -15.76 22.08 -23.17
N ARG A 4 -15.40 22.27 -24.44
CA ARG A 4 -14.71 21.28 -25.28
C ARG A 4 -13.30 20.93 -24.80
N ALA A 5 -12.58 21.87 -24.20
CA ALA A 5 -11.24 21.62 -23.65
C ALA A 5 -11.30 20.77 -22.36
N VAL A 6 -12.37 20.92 -21.57
CA VAL A 6 -12.59 20.13 -20.35
C VAL A 6 -12.97 18.68 -20.68
N VAL A 7 -13.77 18.47 -21.74
CA VAL A 7 -14.16 17.12 -22.21
C VAL A 7 -12.95 16.36 -22.80
N LEU A 8 -12.07 17.04 -23.53
CA LEU A 8 -10.84 16.42 -24.05
C LEU A 8 -9.85 16.05 -22.93
N LEU A 9 -9.75 16.85 -21.86
CA LEU A 9 -8.86 16.56 -20.74
C LEU A 9 -9.33 15.36 -19.89
N TRP A 10 -10.65 15.13 -19.80
CA TRP A 10 -11.21 13.94 -19.13
C TRP A 10 -11.02 12.65 -19.95
N ALA A 11 -11.09 12.74 -21.28
CA ALA A 11 -10.93 11.58 -22.15
C ALA A 11 -9.51 10.97 -22.11
N LEU A 12 -8.46 11.80 -22.00
CA LEU A 12 -7.08 11.29 -21.95
C LEU A 12 -6.73 10.58 -20.63
N CYS A 13 -7.36 10.95 -19.51
CA CYS A 13 -7.09 10.32 -18.22
C CYS A 13 -7.71 8.91 -18.12
N GLY A 14 -8.84 8.66 -18.82
CA GLY A 14 -9.51 7.36 -18.84
C GLY A 14 -8.76 6.28 -19.63
N MET A 15 -8.08 6.66 -20.73
CA MET A 15 -7.34 5.73 -21.59
C MET A 15 -6.10 5.15 -20.89
N ALA A 16 -5.31 5.99 -20.23
CA ALA A 16 -4.12 5.54 -19.50
C ALA A 16 -4.44 4.50 -18.39
N HIS A 17 -5.58 4.67 -17.71
CA HIS A 17 -6.03 3.70 -16.70
C HIS A 17 -6.58 2.40 -17.30
N ALA A 18 -7.15 2.45 -18.49
CA ALA A 18 -7.61 1.26 -19.21
C ALA A 18 -6.42 0.40 -19.68
N ASP A 19 -5.35 1.04 -20.18
CA ASP A 19 -4.12 0.37 -20.60
C ASP A 19 -3.42 -0.32 -19.41
N ASP A 20 -3.31 0.33 -18.26
CA ASP A 20 -2.74 -0.28 -17.05
C ASP A 20 -3.53 -1.51 -16.57
N ALA A 21 -4.87 -1.44 -16.64
CA ALA A 21 -5.72 -2.56 -16.26
C ALA A 21 -5.58 -3.73 -17.23
N ALA A 22 -5.51 -3.46 -18.53
CA ALA A 22 -5.28 -4.47 -19.56
C ALA A 22 -3.91 -5.14 -19.42
N GLN A 23 -2.86 -4.36 -19.15
CA GLN A 23 -1.51 -4.89 -18.92
C GLN A 23 -1.44 -5.82 -17.69
N ARG A 24 -2.09 -5.44 -16.58
CA ARG A 24 -2.17 -6.29 -15.39
C ARG A 24 -2.90 -7.59 -15.67
N GLU A 25 -3.98 -7.53 -16.44
CA GLU A 25 -4.73 -8.72 -16.80
C GLU A 25 -3.93 -9.65 -17.71
N ALA A 26 -3.17 -9.11 -18.66
CA ALA A 26 -2.24 -9.88 -19.49
C ALA A 26 -1.17 -10.59 -18.65
N LEU A 27 -0.57 -9.91 -17.66
CA LEU A 27 0.43 -10.51 -16.77
C LEU A 27 -0.17 -11.62 -15.89
N LYS A 28 -1.39 -11.44 -15.39
CA LYS A 28 -2.10 -12.51 -14.65
C LYS A 28 -2.36 -13.73 -15.53
N GLN A 29 -2.82 -13.53 -16.77
CA GLN A 29 -3.04 -14.61 -17.72
C GLN A 29 -1.72 -15.34 -18.05
N GLN A 30 -0.62 -14.59 -18.19
CA GLN A 30 0.70 -15.17 -18.40
C GLN A 30 1.13 -16.03 -17.19
N ARG A 31 0.92 -15.53 -15.97
CA ARG A 31 1.22 -16.28 -14.74
C ARG A 31 0.40 -17.56 -14.65
N THR A 32 -0.90 -17.51 -14.87
CA THR A 32 -1.77 -18.70 -14.81
C THR A 32 -1.41 -19.72 -15.89
N ALA A 33 -1.03 -19.26 -17.09
CA ALA A 33 -0.54 -20.12 -18.15
C ALA A 33 0.76 -20.86 -17.77
N ILE A 34 1.72 -20.14 -17.18
CA ILE A 34 2.97 -20.74 -16.67
C ILE A 34 2.65 -21.76 -15.57
N GLU A 35 1.84 -21.38 -14.59
CA GLU A 35 1.45 -22.25 -13.48
C GLU A 35 0.77 -23.53 -13.98
N ALA A 36 -0.15 -23.43 -14.95
CA ALA A 36 -0.83 -24.57 -15.55
C ALA A 36 0.15 -25.50 -16.29
N GLN A 37 1.07 -24.96 -17.08
CA GLN A 37 2.09 -25.75 -17.78
C GLN A 37 3.02 -26.49 -16.81
N HIS A 38 3.39 -25.86 -15.70
CA HIS A 38 4.22 -26.52 -14.68
C HIS A 38 3.44 -27.57 -13.90
N ALA A 39 2.14 -27.34 -13.60
CA ALA A 39 1.30 -28.34 -12.95
C ALA A 39 1.20 -29.63 -13.78
N GLN A 40 1.01 -29.51 -15.10
CA GLN A 40 1.02 -30.67 -16.02
C GLN A 40 2.37 -31.41 -16.01
N ARG A 41 3.48 -30.67 -15.98
CA ARG A 41 4.83 -31.25 -15.90
C ARG A 41 5.07 -31.96 -14.56
N GLU A 42 4.57 -31.42 -13.45
CA GLU A 42 4.64 -32.09 -12.15
C GLU A 42 3.88 -33.42 -12.16
N GLU A 43 2.68 -33.46 -12.75
CA GLU A 43 1.93 -34.72 -12.91
C GLU A 43 2.66 -35.74 -13.79
N ALA A 44 3.31 -35.29 -14.86
CA ALA A 44 4.14 -36.14 -15.70
C ALA A 44 5.33 -36.71 -14.92
N CYS A 45 6.02 -35.88 -14.12
CA CYS A 45 7.13 -36.33 -13.27
C CYS A 45 6.71 -37.39 -12.26
N ARG A 46 5.50 -37.29 -11.68
CA ARG A 46 4.98 -38.27 -10.71
C ARG A 46 4.78 -39.66 -11.31
N LYS A 47 4.64 -39.77 -12.63
CA LYS A 47 4.48 -41.05 -13.34
C LYS A 47 5.83 -41.69 -13.72
N GLN A 48 6.95 -40.98 -13.52
CA GLN A 48 8.29 -41.49 -13.82
C GLN A 48 8.89 -42.25 -12.64
N PHE A 49 9.88 -43.09 -12.91
CA PHE A 49 10.58 -43.84 -11.86
C PHE A 49 11.50 -42.95 -11.02
N VAL A 50 12.06 -41.88 -11.62
CA VAL A 50 13.01 -40.97 -10.96
C VAL A 50 12.33 -39.63 -10.65
N VAL A 51 11.34 -39.66 -9.76
CA VAL A 51 10.43 -38.53 -9.48
C VAL A 51 11.16 -37.33 -8.86
N THR A 52 12.04 -37.55 -7.89
CA THR A 52 12.66 -36.47 -7.09
C THR A 52 13.43 -35.45 -7.93
N PRO A 53 14.44 -35.83 -8.75
CA PRO A 53 15.16 -34.86 -9.58
C PRO A 53 14.27 -34.24 -10.66
N CYS A 54 13.27 -34.98 -11.17
CA CYS A 54 12.29 -34.42 -12.11
C CYS A 54 11.49 -33.28 -11.45
N LEU A 55 10.98 -33.49 -10.25
CA LEU A 55 10.24 -32.48 -9.51
C LEU A 55 11.11 -31.28 -9.11
N GLU A 56 12.36 -31.51 -8.70
CA GLU A 56 13.29 -30.42 -8.39
C GLU A 56 13.54 -29.55 -9.61
N LYS A 57 13.77 -30.16 -10.78
CA LYS A 57 13.92 -29.42 -12.03
C LYS A 57 12.67 -28.61 -12.37
N VAL A 58 11.48 -29.20 -12.28
CA VAL A 58 10.21 -28.49 -12.55
C VAL A 58 10.00 -27.31 -11.61
N ARG A 59 10.44 -27.41 -10.35
CA ARG A 59 10.38 -26.30 -9.38
C ARG A 59 11.34 -25.16 -9.74
N VAL A 60 12.58 -25.47 -10.11
CA VAL A 60 13.57 -24.46 -10.53
C VAL A 60 13.08 -23.76 -11.79
N ASP A 61 12.70 -24.53 -12.81
CA ASP A 61 12.17 -24.00 -14.07
C ASP A 61 10.94 -23.10 -13.84
N LYS A 62 10.09 -23.44 -12.87
CA LYS A 62 8.91 -22.64 -12.50
C LYS A 62 9.30 -21.30 -11.89
N GLN A 63 10.29 -21.32 -10.99
CA GLN A 63 10.78 -20.11 -10.34
C GLN A 63 11.37 -19.14 -11.37
N GLU A 64 12.21 -19.65 -12.26
CA GLU A 64 12.82 -18.87 -13.35
C GLU A 64 11.76 -18.30 -14.30
N ALA A 65 10.76 -19.10 -14.70
CA ALA A 65 9.67 -18.66 -15.57
C ALA A 65 8.80 -17.56 -14.92
N LEU A 66 8.54 -17.67 -13.62
CA LEU A 66 7.73 -16.68 -12.88
C LEU A 66 8.53 -15.42 -12.52
N GLU A 67 9.85 -15.47 -12.45
CA GLU A 67 10.69 -14.32 -12.10
C GLU A 67 10.52 -13.18 -13.12
N GLY A 68 10.52 -13.50 -14.42
CA GLY A 68 10.30 -12.51 -15.48
C GLY A 68 8.94 -11.82 -15.38
N VAL A 69 7.89 -12.54 -14.99
CA VAL A 69 6.55 -11.96 -14.76
C VAL A 69 6.55 -11.07 -13.52
N ARG A 70 7.16 -11.55 -12.42
CA ARG A 70 7.26 -10.80 -11.17
C ARG A 70 7.98 -9.47 -11.34
N ILE A 71 9.05 -9.41 -12.12
CA ILE A 71 9.78 -8.17 -12.41
C ILE A 71 8.87 -7.15 -13.11
N GLN A 72 8.06 -7.60 -14.08
CA GLN A 72 7.13 -6.74 -14.81
C GLN A 72 6.01 -6.23 -13.89
N GLU A 73 5.45 -7.09 -13.04
CA GLU A 73 4.44 -6.71 -12.04
C GLU A 73 4.99 -5.62 -11.10
N LEU A 74 6.19 -5.80 -10.57
CA LEU A 74 6.85 -4.83 -9.68
C LEU A 74 7.10 -3.49 -10.38
N ALA A 75 7.51 -3.50 -11.65
CA ALA A 75 7.72 -2.29 -12.43
C ALA A 75 6.40 -1.50 -12.60
N LEU A 76 5.29 -2.17 -12.88
CA LEU A 76 3.97 -1.55 -12.99
C LEU A 76 3.47 -1.01 -11.64
N GLU A 77 3.69 -1.73 -10.54
CA GLU A 77 3.31 -1.27 -9.20
C GLU A 77 4.08 -0.02 -8.78
N GLU A 78 5.40 0.00 -9.03
CA GLU A 78 6.25 1.15 -8.74
C GLU A 78 5.86 2.37 -9.59
N ALA A 79 5.55 2.19 -10.88
CA ALA A 79 5.03 3.25 -11.73
C ALA A 79 3.71 3.84 -11.18
N GLN A 80 2.77 2.98 -10.79
CA GLN A 80 1.49 3.42 -10.20
C GLN A 80 1.71 4.14 -8.85
N ARG A 81 2.65 3.66 -8.04
CA ARG A 81 3.00 4.29 -6.77
C ARG A 81 3.51 5.70 -6.98
N ARG A 82 4.39 5.92 -7.96
CA ARG A 82 4.92 7.25 -8.32
C ARG A 82 3.81 8.18 -8.80
N GLN A 83 2.95 7.73 -9.71
CA GLN A 83 1.80 8.52 -10.18
C GLN A 83 0.89 8.96 -9.04
N ARG A 84 0.59 8.06 -8.09
CA ARG A 84 -0.22 8.41 -6.91
C ARG A 84 0.46 9.42 -6.00
N ALA A 85 1.78 9.29 -5.79
CA ALA A 85 2.55 10.24 -4.99
C ALA A 85 2.57 11.63 -5.63
N GLU A 86 2.77 11.71 -6.94
CA GLU A 86 2.73 12.96 -7.71
C GLU A 86 1.35 13.62 -7.67
N ALA A 87 0.29 12.85 -7.92
CA ALA A 87 -1.08 13.35 -7.84
C ALA A 87 -1.43 13.86 -6.43
N GLN A 88 -0.93 13.20 -5.39
CA GLN A 88 -1.10 13.66 -4.01
C GLN A 88 -0.32 14.96 -3.74
N ALA A 89 0.92 15.05 -4.20
CA ALA A 89 1.74 16.24 -4.06
C ALA A 89 1.10 17.46 -4.74
N GLN A 90 0.55 17.28 -5.94
CA GLN A 90 -0.21 18.32 -6.65
C GLN A 90 -1.44 18.77 -5.84
N ARG A 91 -2.25 17.82 -5.35
CA ARG A 91 -3.43 18.15 -4.52
C ARG A 91 -3.07 18.93 -3.26
N VAL A 92 -1.94 18.61 -2.62
CA VAL A 92 -1.46 19.35 -1.45
C VAL A 92 -1.00 20.76 -1.83
N ALA A 93 -0.24 20.90 -2.91
CA ALA A 93 0.22 22.20 -3.40
C ALA A 93 -0.96 23.11 -3.81
N ASP A 94 -1.97 22.56 -4.47
CA ASP A 94 -3.17 23.31 -4.87
C ASP A 94 -3.97 23.79 -3.66
N LYS A 95 -4.15 22.93 -2.65
CA LYS A 95 -4.78 23.31 -1.37
C LYS A 95 -4.00 24.39 -0.64
N ALA A 96 -2.66 24.32 -0.65
CA ALA A 96 -1.82 25.34 -0.02
C ALA A 96 -1.96 26.70 -0.73
N LYS A 97 -1.98 26.71 -2.07
CA LYS A 97 -2.24 27.92 -2.86
C LYS A 97 -3.63 28.50 -2.59
N GLU A 98 -4.66 27.65 -2.50
CA GLU A 98 -6.03 28.08 -2.19
C GLU A 98 -6.12 28.68 -0.78
N ALA A 99 -5.47 28.07 0.22
CA ALA A 99 -5.40 28.61 1.57
C ALA A 99 -4.70 29.98 1.59
N GLN A 100 -3.55 30.10 0.91
CA GLN A 100 -2.83 31.36 0.82
C GLN A 100 -3.64 32.46 0.09
N ALA A 101 -4.41 32.11 -0.95
CA ALA A 101 -5.29 33.05 -1.64
C ALA A 101 -6.44 33.54 -0.72
N ARG A 102 -6.98 32.65 0.12
CA ARG A 102 -8.00 33.03 1.12
C ARG A 102 -7.43 33.97 2.19
N ASP A 103 -6.22 33.71 2.66
CA ASP A 103 -5.57 34.53 3.69
C ASP A 103 -5.17 35.93 3.17
N ASN A 104 -4.88 36.06 1.88
CA ASN A 104 -4.56 37.34 1.23
C ASN A 104 -5.80 38.14 0.78
N THR A 105 -7.02 37.64 1.01
CA THR A 105 -8.23 38.44 0.78
C THR A 105 -8.41 39.39 1.97
N PRO A 106 -8.43 40.73 1.77
CA PRO A 106 -8.59 41.65 2.88
C PRO A 106 -9.87 41.30 3.66
N VAL A 107 -9.70 40.98 4.94
CA VAL A 107 -10.82 40.76 5.86
C VAL A 107 -11.57 42.07 5.94
N ALA A 108 -12.67 42.19 5.19
CA ALA A 108 -13.66 43.22 5.45
C ALA A 108 -14.04 43.12 6.93
N ALA A 109 -13.94 44.28 7.60
CA ALA A 109 -14.02 44.51 9.04
C ALA A 109 -14.82 43.47 9.85
N PRO A 110 -14.40 43.14 11.09
CA PRO A 110 -15.09 42.17 11.92
C PRO A 110 -16.57 42.55 12.04
N LYS A 111 -17.43 41.77 11.38
CA LYS A 111 -18.87 41.87 11.56
C LYS A 111 -19.15 41.48 13.00
N VAL A 112 -19.43 42.49 13.81
CA VAL A 112 -19.96 42.36 15.18
C VAL A 112 -21.02 41.26 15.17
N PRO A 113 -20.96 40.27 16.08
CA PRO A 113 -21.95 39.20 16.10
C PRO A 113 -23.34 39.81 16.30
N LYS A 114 -24.14 39.80 15.25
CA LYS A 114 -25.54 40.21 15.29
C LYS A 114 -26.27 39.23 16.20
N ALA A 115 -26.95 39.76 17.23
CA ALA A 115 -27.81 38.98 18.13
C ALA A 115 -28.76 38.07 17.33
N PRO A 116 -29.04 36.85 17.81
CA PRO A 116 -29.80 35.87 17.03
C PRO A 116 -31.25 36.34 16.88
N GLN A 117 -31.60 36.78 15.67
CA GLN A 117 -32.99 36.93 15.28
C GLN A 117 -33.58 35.54 15.08
N VAL A 118 -34.58 35.23 15.90
CA VAL A 118 -35.37 34.00 15.84
C VAL A 118 -36.09 33.97 14.48
N ARG A 119 -35.62 33.12 13.57
CA ARG A 119 -36.35 32.76 12.35
C ARG A 119 -36.69 31.29 12.41
N ALA A 120 -37.98 31.02 12.21
CA ALA A 120 -38.62 29.73 12.35
C ALA A 120 -38.04 28.66 11.42
N ALA A 121 -37.91 27.47 12.01
CA ALA A 121 -37.97 26.12 11.43
C ALA A 121 -37.28 25.89 10.06
N LYS A 122 -36.03 25.43 10.11
CA LYS A 122 -35.48 24.46 9.13
C LYS A 122 -34.61 23.42 9.86
N VAL A 123 -35.11 22.18 9.82
CA VAL A 123 -34.45 20.87 10.06
C VAL A 123 -33.19 20.91 10.94
N ALA A 124 -33.38 20.51 12.20
CA ALA A 124 -32.31 20.34 13.17
C ALA A 124 -31.31 19.27 12.70
N LYS A 125 -30.05 19.67 12.51
CA LYS A 125 -28.92 18.75 12.71
C LYS A 125 -28.88 18.43 14.21
N PRO A 126 -28.62 17.17 14.62
CA PRO A 126 -28.49 16.86 16.05
C PRO A 126 -27.35 17.70 16.62
N ALA A 127 -27.68 18.58 17.56
CA ALA A 127 -26.71 19.35 18.31
C ALA A 127 -25.88 18.36 19.13
N VAL A 128 -24.59 18.25 18.83
CA VAL A 128 -23.65 17.56 19.73
C VAL A 128 -23.69 18.33 21.05
N PRO A 129 -24.07 17.72 22.18
CA PRO A 129 -24.10 18.42 23.45
C PRO A 129 -22.69 18.92 23.75
N LYS A 130 -22.54 20.23 24.00
CA LYS A 130 -21.28 20.80 24.48
C LYS A 130 -21.03 20.20 25.86
N ALA A 131 -20.17 19.19 25.91
CA ALA A 131 -19.72 18.56 27.15
C ALA A 131 -19.29 19.66 28.14
N SER A 132 -19.76 19.52 29.38
CA SER A 132 -19.50 20.48 30.44
C SER A 132 -18.00 20.48 30.79
N ALA A 133 -17.49 21.55 31.43
CA ALA A 133 -16.08 21.65 31.80
C ALA A 133 -15.52 20.39 32.53
N PRO A 134 -16.24 19.76 33.49
CA PRO A 134 -15.74 18.53 34.11
C PRO A 134 -15.68 17.35 33.13
N ASP A 135 -16.62 17.22 32.19
CA ASP A 135 -16.61 16.14 31.20
C ASP A 135 -15.40 16.21 30.26
N ARG A 136 -14.96 17.42 29.90
CA ARG A 136 -13.76 17.63 29.09
C ARG A 136 -12.49 17.21 29.82
N SER A 137 -12.38 17.59 31.10
CA SER A 137 -11.22 17.21 31.92
C SER A 137 -11.12 15.69 32.13
N ALA A 138 -12.26 14.99 32.20
CA ALA A 138 -12.29 13.53 32.29
C ALA A 138 -11.89 12.87 30.96
N ALA A 139 -12.34 13.43 29.82
CA ALA A 139 -11.95 12.94 28.50
C ALA A 139 -10.44 13.12 28.24
N GLU A 140 -9.88 14.30 28.54
CA GLU A 140 -8.45 14.58 28.38
C GLU A 140 -7.56 13.66 29.20
N LYS A 141 -7.97 13.32 30.44
CA LYS A 141 -7.26 12.33 31.27
C LYS A 141 -7.24 10.94 30.62
N ARG A 142 -8.39 10.47 30.12
CA ARG A 142 -8.49 9.18 29.43
C ARG A 142 -7.64 9.15 28.16
N ASP A 143 -7.63 10.24 27.40
CA ASP A 143 -6.82 10.33 26.18
C ASP A 143 -5.32 10.32 26.50
N ARG A 144 -4.91 11.01 27.56
CA ARG A 144 -3.52 10.99 28.05
C ARG A 144 -3.10 9.59 28.50
N GLU A 145 -3.92 8.93 29.31
CA GLU A 145 -3.67 7.55 29.76
C GLU A 145 -3.58 6.58 28.58
N ALA A 146 -4.47 6.70 27.60
CA ALA A 146 -4.46 5.89 26.39
C ALA A 146 -3.21 6.15 25.53
N PHE A 147 -2.74 7.39 25.46
CA PHE A 147 -1.51 7.73 24.76
C PHE A 147 -0.28 7.15 25.46
N GLU A 148 -0.19 7.30 26.78
CA GLU A 148 0.90 6.73 27.59
C GLU A 148 0.90 5.20 27.57
N ALA A 149 -0.27 4.56 27.50
CA ALA A 149 -0.39 3.12 27.29
C ALA A 149 0.17 2.69 25.92
N ARG A 150 -0.24 3.35 24.83
CA ARG A 150 0.27 3.06 23.47
C ARG A 150 1.79 3.27 23.38
N GLN A 151 2.32 4.31 24.02
CA GLN A 151 3.77 4.54 24.04
C GLN A 151 4.51 3.38 24.71
N ARG A 152 4.01 2.88 25.84
CA ARG A 152 4.59 1.72 26.53
C ARG A 152 4.52 0.46 25.68
N GLU A 153 3.41 0.20 24.99
CA GLU A 153 3.26 -0.94 24.08
C GLU A 153 4.27 -0.87 22.92
N ILE A 154 4.43 0.31 22.29
CA ILE A 154 5.39 0.51 21.20
C ILE A 154 6.82 0.29 21.69
N GLN A 155 7.18 0.78 22.87
CA GLN A 155 8.51 0.57 23.45
C GLN A 155 8.76 -0.91 23.77
N ALA A 156 7.79 -1.59 24.38
CA ALA A 156 7.87 -3.02 24.67
C ALA A 156 8.03 -3.85 23.39
N HIS A 157 7.26 -3.52 22.35
CA HIS A 157 7.36 -4.18 21.05
C HIS A 157 8.75 -3.96 20.41
N ARG A 158 9.29 -2.74 20.46
CA ARG A 158 10.65 -2.45 19.96
C ARG A 158 11.70 -3.28 20.68
N GLN A 159 11.63 -3.35 22.02
CA GLN A 159 12.56 -4.15 22.81
C GLN A 159 12.45 -5.66 22.49
N ALA A 160 11.23 -6.17 22.32
CA ALA A 160 11.00 -7.57 21.95
C ALA A 160 11.59 -7.91 20.58
N VAL A 161 11.48 -7.02 19.59
CA VAL A 161 12.09 -7.20 18.26
C VAL A 161 13.61 -7.17 18.34
N ILE A 162 14.18 -6.23 19.09
CA ILE A 162 15.64 -6.15 19.30
C ILE A 162 16.15 -7.45 19.91
N LYS A 163 15.54 -7.91 21.00
CA LYS A 163 15.90 -9.17 21.67
C LYS A 163 15.81 -10.37 20.72
N ARG A 164 14.74 -10.47 19.92
CA ARG A 164 14.60 -11.57 18.93
C ARG A 164 15.70 -11.51 17.87
N ASN A 165 16.08 -10.32 17.43
CA ASN A 165 17.15 -10.14 16.46
C ASN A 165 18.51 -10.52 17.06
N GLU A 166 18.79 -10.13 18.30
CA GLU A 166 19.98 -10.54 19.04
C GLU A 166 20.04 -12.05 19.24
N GLU A 167 18.92 -12.69 19.62
CA GLU A 167 18.82 -14.15 19.73
C GLU A 167 19.06 -14.86 18.39
N ARG A 168 18.56 -14.29 17.28
CA ARG A 168 18.82 -14.82 15.94
C ARG A 168 20.28 -14.64 15.53
N ALA A 169 20.90 -13.52 15.88
CA ALA A 169 22.31 -13.24 15.59
C ALA A 169 23.26 -14.12 16.43
N ALA A 170 22.90 -14.41 17.69
CA ALA A 170 23.66 -15.29 18.58
C ALA A 170 23.57 -16.77 18.16
N ARG A 171 22.49 -17.16 17.47
CA ARG A 171 22.38 -18.51 16.90
C ARG A 171 23.33 -18.63 15.71
N LYS A 172 24.24 -19.60 15.78
CA LYS A 172 25.13 -19.93 14.65
C LYS A 172 24.27 -20.25 13.43
N PRO A 173 24.56 -19.67 12.25
CA PRO A 173 23.88 -20.08 11.03
C PRO A 173 24.08 -21.59 10.85
N PRO A 174 23.05 -22.32 10.40
CA PRO A 174 23.20 -23.74 10.13
C PRO A 174 24.37 -23.93 9.16
N LYS A 175 25.25 -24.91 9.45
CA LYS A 175 26.35 -25.23 8.53
C LYS A 175 25.74 -25.47 7.15
N PRO A 176 26.24 -24.80 6.10
CA PRO A 176 25.77 -25.08 4.76
C PRO A 176 25.95 -26.57 4.51
N LEU A 177 24.88 -27.21 4.02
CA LEU A 177 24.93 -28.63 3.68
C LEU A 177 26.08 -28.84 2.69
N PRO A 178 26.84 -29.94 2.81
CA PRO A 178 27.90 -30.23 1.87
C PRO A 178 27.30 -30.27 0.46
N VAL A 179 27.69 -29.30 -0.37
CA VAL A 179 27.46 -29.39 -1.81
C VAL A 179 28.35 -30.52 -2.30
N THR A 180 27.75 -31.68 -2.55
CA THR A 180 28.45 -32.77 -3.22
C THR A 180 28.81 -32.27 -4.61
N GLY A 181 30.09 -31.96 -4.82
CA GLY A 181 30.62 -31.59 -6.12
C GLY A 181 30.50 -32.76 -7.09
N SER A 182 29.48 -32.73 -7.95
CA SER A 182 29.41 -33.55 -9.15
C SER A 182 30.37 -32.98 -10.20
N GLY A 183 31.67 -33.20 -9.99
CA GLY A 183 32.69 -33.06 -11.03
C GLY A 183 32.79 -34.37 -11.81
N VAL A 184 31.93 -34.56 -12.81
CA VAL A 184 32.10 -35.63 -13.80
C VAL A 184 33.21 -35.18 -14.75
N ALA A 185 34.41 -35.70 -14.53
CA ALA A 185 35.46 -35.76 -15.55
C ALA A 185 34.96 -36.66 -16.68
N ARG A 186 34.99 -36.14 -17.91
CA ARG A 186 34.61 -36.85 -19.14
C ARG A 186 35.89 -37.14 -19.93
N PRO A 187 36.11 -38.35 -20.46
CA PRO A 187 37.29 -38.70 -21.24
C PRO A 187 37.34 -37.94 -22.57
#